data_AF-A0A1H1B8G1-F1
#
_entry.id   AF-A0A1H1B8G1-F1
#
_cell.length_a   1.000
_cell.length_b   1.000
_cell.length_c   1.000
_cell.angle_alpha   90.00
_cell.angle_beta   90.00
_cell.angle_gamma   90.00
#
_symmetry.space_group_name_H-M   'P 1'
#
loop_
_entity.id
_entity.type
_entity.pdbx_description
1 polymer ?
#
loop_
_entity_poly.entity_id
_entity_poly.type
_entity_poly.pdbx_seq_one_letter_code
_entity_poly.pdbx_strand_id
1 'polypeptide(L)'
;MTTDSNQAPEVEVGAPLDLLLVNSTKSFASRMVPNAAWARFALSLAGQPVTLAERGAGLAKELGLIAAGKSQRAPKKGDFRFSDPAWTQNPLLRRVEQAYLAASETAEQLYVDADLDWKDGEKMRFVLDNLIEGLSPTNSPVLNPLGWKALIDTGGLSALRGAKNFARDMSSTPRIPSMIDPDAYVVGETLATTKGTVVLRTRMFELIHYAPQTKQVHEIPLLLIPPVINKFYIMDLAPGRSLIEYYLKGGHQVFAISWRNPQARHRDWGFDEYGAAIIEALDALEVITGADKANLFATCSGGIITSMLLAHLFATGRGDRISSITLGVTVLDQSHAGLGSAIASERGAEAAIRSSAGKGYLDGAAMAEMFAWLRPTDLVWRYWVNNYIQGRSPAPFDVLFWNADTTRMAASLHKDMVTMGVNNTLVTPGEQTILGTPVDLSKVECDAYVLGGLSDHICPWQATERSGALLGSKDNTYVLSTAGHIAALVNPPGNPKSSFRTAQVKPDQTPEEWFESAEKQAGSWWPHHLAWLTERAGAEVDAPAQLGAPGYEPLAPAPGTYVHEK
;
A
#
# COMPACT_ATOMS: atom_id res chain seq x y z
N MET A 1 -28.78 9.64 14.32
CA MET A 1 -29.45 9.09 13.13
C MET A 1 -28.40 8.82 12.09
N THR A 2 -28.05 7.55 11.99
CA THR A 2 -27.07 6.94 11.09
C THR A 2 -27.70 6.82 9.72
N THR A 3 -27.18 7.54 8.73
CA THR A 3 -27.43 7.21 7.32
C THR A 3 -26.60 5.98 7.00
N ASP A 4 -27.28 4.85 6.83
CA ASP A 4 -26.80 3.68 6.11
C ASP A 4 -26.34 4.13 4.72
N SER A 5 -25.03 4.30 4.52
CA SER A 5 -24.48 4.51 3.18
C SER A 5 -24.41 3.16 2.48
N ASN A 6 -25.54 2.74 1.92
CA ASN A 6 -25.65 1.64 0.97
C ASN A 6 -25.28 2.09 -0.47
N GLN A 7 -24.62 3.24 -0.60
CA GLN A 7 -24.12 3.80 -1.85
C GLN A 7 -22.62 3.55 -1.93
N ALA A 8 -22.14 3.11 -3.09
CA ALA A 8 -20.72 3.06 -3.39
C ALA A 8 -20.11 4.46 -3.18
N PRO A 9 -18.98 4.60 -2.45
CA PRO A 9 -18.31 5.88 -2.31
C PRO A 9 -17.89 6.41 -3.71
N GLU A 10 -17.96 7.73 -3.90
CA GLU A 10 -17.43 8.38 -5.11
C GLU A 10 -15.96 7.97 -5.32
N VAL A 11 -15.60 7.75 -6.60
CA VAL A 11 -14.27 7.29 -7.04
C VAL A 11 -13.20 8.29 -6.60
N GLU A 12 -12.54 8.02 -5.48
CA GLU A 12 -11.35 8.74 -5.07
C GLU A 12 -10.11 8.03 -5.66
N VAL A 13 -9.49 8.67 -6.65
CA VAL A 13 -8.48 8.09 -7.52
C VAL A 13 -7.23 7.66 -6.72
N GLY A 14 -6.99 6.35 -6.66
CA GLY A 14 -5.80 5.77 -6.04
C GLY A 14 -4.50 6.07 -6.82
N ALA A 15 -3.36 5.89 -6.15
CA ALA A 15 -2.03 5.98 -6.73
C ALA A 15 -1.47 4.57 -6.97
N PRO A 16 -1.64 3.99 -8.18
CA PRO A 16 -1.23 2.63 -8.46
C PRO A 16 0.29 2.43 -8.43
N LEU A 17 0.68 1.17 -8.31
CA LEU A 17 2.06 0.73 -8.12
C LEU A 17 3.00 1.22 -9.23
N ASP A 18 2.54 1.24 -10.48
CA ASP A 18 3.29 1.77 -11.62
C ASP A 18 3.60 3.27 -11.50
N LEU A 19 2.67 4.08 -10.96
CA LEU A 19 2.93 5.47 -10.58
C LEU A 19 4.11 5.52 -9.62
N LEU A 20 4.08 4.69 -8.57
CA LEU A 20 5.09 4.68 -7.52
C LEU A 20 6.47 4.31 -8.09
N LEU A 21 6.53 3.29 -8.95
CA LEU A 21 7.78 2.84 -9.56
C LEU A 21 8.36 3.88 -10.52
N VAL A 22 7.54 4.46 -11.39
CA VAL A 22 8.00 5.46 -12.37
C VAL A 22 8.36 6.77 -11.68
N ASN A 23 7.49 7.26 -10.82
CA ASN A 23 7.69 8.59 -10.25
C ASN A 23 8.69 8.59 -9.10
N SER A 24 8.87 7.52 -8.31
CA SER A 24 9.85 7.51 -7.19
C SER A 24 11.28 7.86 -7.61
N THR A 25 11.62 7.68 -8.90
CA THR A 25 12.92 8.07 -9.46
C THR A 25 13.16 9.57 -9.62
N LYS A 26 12.12 10.42 -9.52
CA LYS A 26 12.21 11.90 -9.58
C LYS A 26 12.33 12.52 -8.18
N SER A 27 12.92 13.71 -8.06
CA SER A 27 12.96 14.45 -6.79
C SER A 27 11.69 15.26 -6.56
N PHE A 28 11.27 15.48 -5.30
CA PHE A 28 10.10 16.32 -4.98
C PHE A 28 10.18 17.70 -5.65
N ALA A 29 11.34 18.35 -5.55
CA ALA A 29 11.60 19.64 -6.18
C ALA A 29 11.34 19.62 -7.70
N SER A 30 11.82 18.61 -8.42
CA SER A 30 11.62 18.51 -9.88
C SER A 30 10.15 18.37 -10.30
N ARG A 31 9.25 17.98 -9.38
CA ARG A 31 7.81 17.82 -9.66
C ARG A 31 7.02 19.11 -9.42
N MET A 32 7.52 20.00 -8.56
CA MET A 32 6.92 21.31 -8.28
C MET A 32 7.34 22.39 -9.29
N VAL A 33 8.34 22.12 -10.14
CA VAL A 33 8.85 23.08 -11.14
C VAL A 33 7.83 23.27 -12.26
N PRO A 34 7.62 24.53 -12.73
CA PRO A 34 6.76 24.83 -13.87
C PRO A 34 7.06 23.95 -15.09
N ASN A 35 6.01 23.40 -15.70
CA ASN A 35 6.08 22.56 -16.89
C ASN A 35 4.94 22.89 -17.86
N ALA A 36 4.75 22.07 -18.90
CA ALA A 36 3.69 22.29 -19.88
C ALA A 36 2.27 22.33 -19.27
N ALA A 37 2.01 21.59 -18.19
CA ALA A 37 0.73 21.59 -17.49
C ALA A 37 0.48 22.94 -16.80
N TRP A 38 1.51 23.53 -16.17
CA TRP A 38 1.42 24.88 -15.59
C TRP A 38 1.11 25.93 -16.65
N ALA A 39 1.75 25.83 -17.82
CA ALA A 39 1.48 26.75 -18.93
C ALA A 39 0.04 26.60 -19.45
N ARG A 40 -0.45 25.38 -19.60
CA ARG A 40 -1.84 25.11 -20.05
C ARG A 40 -2.88 25.53 -19.02
N PHE A 41 -2.62 25.33 -17.73
CA PHE A 41 -3.47 25.83 -16.66
C PHE A 41 -3.56 27.36 -16.70
N ALA A 42 -2.42 28.04 -16.80
CA ALA A 42 -2.39 29.49 -16.92
C ALA A 42 -3.08 30.00 -18.19
N LEU A 43 -2.90 29.33 -19.34
CA LEU A 43 -3.55 29.66 -20.61
C LEU A 43 -5.05 29.43 -20.58
N SER A 44 -5.51 28.31 -19.99
CA SER A 44 -6.94 27.99 -19.83
C SER A 44 -7.64 29.05 -18.99
N LEU A 45 -7.07 29.39 -17.84
CA LEU A 45 -7.57 30.48 -16.99
C LEU A 45 -7.52 31.84 -17.69
N ALA A 46 -6.43 32.16 -18.42
CA ALA A 46 -6.34 33.40 -19.19
C ALA A 46 -7.41 33.50 -20.29
N GLY A 47 -7.87 32.37 -20.82
CA GLY A 47 -9.01 32.27 -21.74
C GLY A 47 -10.38 32.53 -21.08
N GLN A 48 -10.44 32.58 -19.74
CA GLN A 48 -11.66 32.79 -18.96
C GLN A 48 -11.59 34.05 -18.07
N PRO A 49 -11.43 35.25 -18.65
CA PRO A 49 -11.21 36.48 -17.88
C PRO A 49 -12.40 36.86 -16.99
N VAL A 50 -13.64 36.53 -17.39
CA VAL A 50 -14.85 36.77 -16.60
C VAL A 50 -14.83 35.90 -15.34
N THR A 51 -14.59 34.59 -15.48
CA THR A 51 -14.46 33.66 -14.36
C THR A 51 -13.38 34.11 -13.38
N LEU A 52 -12.19 34.49 -13.88
CA LEU A 52 -11.11 35.01 -13.04
C LEU A 52 -11.53 36.27 -12.26
N ALA A 53 -12.20 37.21 -12.92
CA ALA A 53 -12.68 38.42 -12.27
C ALA A 53 -13.75 38.12 -11.22
N GLU A 54 -14.68 37.20 -11.49
CA GLU A 54 -15.72 36.76 -10.56
C GLU A 54 -15.14 36.07 -9.33
N ARG A 55 -14.22 35.12 -9.52
CA ARG A 55 -13.52 34.42 -8.42
C ARG A 55 -12.69 35.39 -7.59
N GLY A 56 -11.95 36.30 -8.24
CA GLY A 56 -11.17 37.34 -7.58
C GLY A 56 -12.01 38.32 -6.77
N ALA A 57 -13.14 38.78 -7.34
CA ALA A 57 -14.08 39.65 -6.64
C ALA A 57 -14.77 38.94 -5.47
N GLY A 58 -15.12 37.65 -5.63
CA GLY A 58 -15.65 36.79 -4.58
C GLY A 58 -14.69 36.66 -3.40
N LEU A 59 -13.42 36.34 -3.68
CA LEU A 59 -12.37 36.26 -2.67
C LEU A 59 -12.15 37.61 -1.98
N ALA A 60 -12.05 38.71 -2.72
CA ALA A 60 -11.86 40.04 -2.15
C ALA A 60 -13.02 40.45 -1.22
N LYS A 61 -14.27 40.16 -1.63
CA LYS A 61 -15.46 40.37 -0.82
C LYS A 61 -15.41 39.54 0.47
N GLU A 62 -15.07 38.26 0.35
CA GLU A 62 -14.98 37.35 1.50
C GLU A 62 -13.89 37.79 2.48
N LEU A 63 -12.69 38.17 1.98
CA LEU A 63 -11.62 38.74 2.81
C LEU A 63 -12.05 40.03 3.51
N GLY A 64 -12.85 40.88 2.85
CA GLY A 64 -13.47 42.05 3.47
C GLY A 64 -14.42 41.69 4.62
N LEU A 65 -15.26 40.66 4.43
CA LEU A 65 -16.14 40.14 5.48
C LEU A 65 -15.37 39.53 6.64
N ILE A 66 -14.27 38.82 6.36
CA ILE A 66 -13.38 38.23 7.37
C ILE A 66 -12.70 39.34 8.19
N ALA A 67 -12.13 40.35 7.53
CA ALA A 67 -11.53 41.51 8.20
C ALA A 67 -12.54 42.22 9.11
N ALA A 68 -13.79 42.38 8.64
CA ALA A 68 -14.89 42.94 9.40
C ALA A 68 -15.46 42.01 10.50
N GLY A 69 -15.01 40.75 10.59
CA GLY A 69 -15.50 39.77 11.57
C GLY A 69 -16.93 39.26 11.30
N LYS A 70 -17.41 39.40 10.05
CA LYS A 70 -18.79 39.04 9.63
C LYS A 70 -18.88 37.71 8.88
N SER A 71 -17.74 37.15 8.46
CA SER A 71 -17.73 35.86 7.76
C SER A 71 -18.19 34.72 8.67
N GLN A 72 -19.06 33.86 8.12
CA GLN A 72 -19.55 32.64 8.76
C GLN A 72 -18.78 31.39 8.30
N ARG A 73 -17.70 31.60 7.53
CA ARG A 73 -16.86 30.51 7.04
C ARG A 73 -16.28 29.73 8.20
N ALA A 74 -16.32 28.40 8.07
CA ALA A 74 -15.84 27.44 9.05
C ALA A 74 -15.23 26.24 8.32
N PRO A 75 -14.37 25.45 8.98
CA PRO A 75 -13.78 24.25 8.39
C PRO A 75 -14.86 23.25 7.97
N LYS A 76 -14.55 22.46 6.93
CA LYS A 76 -15.38 21.32 6.54
C LYS A 76 -15.48 20.35 7.72
N LYS A 77 -16.65 19.70 7.89
CA LYS A 77 -16.86 18.71 8.95
C LYS A 77 -15.83 17.58 8.81
N GLY A 78 -15.05 17.33 9.86
CA GLY A 78 -13.98 16.34 9.85
C GLY A 78 -12.57 16.90 9.61
N ASP A 79 -12.41 18.21 9.38
CA ASP A 79 -11.09 18.84 9.33
C ASP A 79 -10.51 19.00 10.74
N PHE A 80 -9.74 18.02 11.19
CA PHE A 80 -9.15 17.99 12.52
C PHE A 80 -8.00 19.00 12.71
N ARG A 81 -7.50 19.64 11.64
CA ARG A 81 -6.40 20.61 11.75
C ARG A 81 -6.79 21.84 12.57
N PHE A 82 -8.06 22.23 12.45
CA PHE A 82 -8.66 23.39 13.14
C PHE A 82 -9.47 22.99 14.38
N SER A 83 -9.23 21.80 14.95
CA SER A 83 -9.98 21.28 16.10
C SER A 83 -9.67 21.97 17.43
N ASP A 84 -8.51 22.64 17.54
CA ASP A 84 -8.15 23.35 18.76
C ASP A 84 -9.08 24.57 18.99
N PRO A 85 -9.64 24.77 20.20
CA PRO A 85 -10.54 25.87 20.48
C PRO A 85 -9.95 27.26 20.18
N ALA A 86 -8.62 27.43 20.19
CA ALA A 86 -7.98 28.71 19.89
C ALA A 86 -8.33 29.24 18.49
N TRP A 87 -8.56 28.35 17.50
CA TRP A 87 -8.97 28.76 16.16
C TRP A 87 -10.33 29.46 16.14
N THR A 88 -11.25 29.04 17.01
CA THR A 88 -12.60 29.63 17.10
C THR A 88 -12.71 30.76 18.12
N GLN A 89 -11.95 30.68 19.21
CA GLN A 89 -12.02 31.63 20.34
C GLN A 89 -11.11 32.85 20.19
N ASN A 90 -9.99 32.74 19.46
CA ASN A 90 -9.09 33.86 19.21
C ASN A 90 -9.49 34.60 17.92
N PRO A 91 -9.89 35.89 17.98
CA PRO A 91 -10.35 36.63 16.81
C PRO A 91 -9.31 36.75 15.68
N LEU A 92 -8.01 36.75 16.01
CA LEU A 92 -6.96 36.82 15.00
C LEU A 92 -6.79 35.46 14.30
N LEU A 93 -6.69 34.38 15.07
CA LEU A 93 -6.56 33.02 14.50
C LEU A 93 -7.79 32.65 13.67
N ARG A 94 -8.98 33.00 14.14
CA ARG A 94 -10.23 32.80 13.39
C ARG A 94 -10.20 33.50 12.04
N ARG A 95 -9.70 34.74 11.97
CA ARG A 95 -9.59 35.47 10.71
C ARG A 95 -8.56 34.84 9.77
N VAL A 96 -7.44 34.37 10.32
CA VAL A 96 -6.40 33.69 9.54
C VAL A 96 -6.91 32.37 8.97
N GLU A 97 -7.58 31.55 9.78
CA GLU A 97 -8.28 30.33 9.37
C GLU A 97 -9.28 30.62 8.26
N GLN A 98 -10.19 31.59 8.45
CA GLN A 98 -11.20 31.92 7.45
C GLN A 98 -10.58 32.44 6.15
N ALA A 99 -9.52 33.24 6.23
CA ALA A 99 -8.81 33.75 5.05
C ALA A 99 -8.13 32.62 4.29
N TYR A 100 -7.51 31.68 5.00
CA TYR A 100 -6.96 30.46 4.41
C TYR A 100 -8.06 29.64 3.73
N LEU A 101 -9.16 29.33 4.42
CA LEU A 101 -10.28 28.56 3.85
C LEU A 101 -10.88 29.23 2.60
N ALA A 102 -10.97 30.57 2.59
CA ALA A 102 -11.47 31.31 1.44
C ALA A 102 -10.49 31.26 0.26
N ALA A 103 -9.19 31.41 0.52
CA ALA A 103 -8.16 31.30 -0.52
C ALA A 103 -8.07 29.88 -1.09
N SER A 104 -8.09 28.86 -0.24
CA SER A 104 -8.05 27.45 -0.66
C SER A 104 -9.27 27.07 -1.48
N GLU A 105 -10.48 27.43 -1.04
CA GLU A 105 -11.70 27.17 -1.83
C GLU A 105 -11.66 27.92 -3.18
N THR A 106 -11.16 29.16 -3.20
CA THR A 106 -11.03 29.91 -4.46
C THR A 106 -10.06 29.21 -5.41
N ALA A 107 -8.94 28.68 -4.88
CA ALA A 107 -7.96 27.97 -5.69
C ALA A 107 -8.50 26.61 -6.18
N GLU A 108 -9.25 25.87 -5.36
CA GLU A 108 -9.99 24.66 -5.76
C GLU A 108 -11.00 24.98 -6.88
N GLN A 109 -11.75 26.07 -6.75
CA GLN A 109 -12.71 26.50 -7.78
C GLN A 109 -12.03 26.90 -9.09
N LEU A 110 -10.93 27.65 -9.02
CA LEU A 110 -10.13 27.99 -10.21
C LEU A 110 -9.56 26.75 -10.89
N TYR A 111 -9.20 25.73 -10.11
CA TYR A 111 -8.79 24.44 -10.65
C TYR A 111 -9.92 23.73 -11.39
N VAL A 112 -11.12 23.70 -10.81
CA VAL A 112 -12.32 23.11 -11.46
C VAL A 112 -12.73 23.88 -12.72
N ASP A 113 -12.60 25.20 -12.70
CA ASP A 113 -12.95 26.06 -13.85
C ASP A 113 -11.93 25.93 -14.99
N ALA A 114 -10.68 25.55 -14.69
CA ALA A 114 -9.67 25.32 -15.71
C ALA A 114 -10.03 24.05 -16.50
N ASP A 115 -10.38 24.24 -17.77
CA ASP A 115 -10.66 23.16 -18.71
C ASP A 115 -9.35 22.47 -19.11
N LEU A 116 -8.84 21.62 -18.21
CA LEU A 116 -7.66 20.82 -18.40
C LEU A 116 -8.07 19.43 -18.86
N ASP A 117 -7.25 18.86 -19.76
CA ASP A 117 -7.30 17.42 -19.94
C ASP A 117 -7.00 16.73 -18.61
N TRP A 118 -7.51 15.51 -18.45
CA TRP A 118 -7.36 14.76 -17.20
C TRP A 118 -5.89 14.68 -16.72
N LYS A 119 -4.93 14.50 -17.64
CA LYS A 119 -3.52 14.31 -17.28
C LYS A 119 -2.88 15.56 -16.69
N ASP A 120 -3.21 16.72 -17.24
CA ASP A 120 -2.72 17.99 -16.74
C ASP A 120 -3.52 18.44 -15.51
N GLY A 121 -4.81 18.09 -15.44
CA GLY A 121 -5.65 18.21 -14.25
C GLY A 121 -4.99 17.55 -13.03
N GLU A 122 -4.64 16.28 -13.11
CA GLU A 122 -4.06 15.56 -11.96
C GLU A 122 -2.69 16.09 -11.51
N LYS A 123 -1.84 16.52 -12.45
CA LYS A 123 -0.58 17.18 -12.08
C LYS A 123 -0.83 18.49 -11.34
N MET A 124 -1.80 19.28 -11.82
CA MET A 124 -2.15 20.54 -11.18
C MET A 124 -2.84 20.32 -9.84
N ARG A 125 -3.66 19.27 -9.70
CA ARG A 125 -4.24 18.84 -8.43
C ARG A 125 -3.16 18.48 -7.42
N PHE A 126 -2.20 17.63 -7.79
CA PHE A 126 -1.07 17.28 -6.92
C PHE A 126 -0.30 18.53 -6.44
N VAL A 127 -0.01 19.45 -7.35
CA VAL A 127 0.66 20.72 -7.01
C VAL A 127 -0.21 21.56 -6.07
N LEU A 128 -1.49 21.73 -6.41
CA LEU A 128 -2.41 22.57 -5.67
C LEU A 128 -2.63 22.04 -4.25
N ASP A 129 -2.86 20.74 -4.09
CA ASP A 129 -3.01 20.08 -2.80
C ASP A 129 -1.76 20.29 -1.95
N ASN A 130 -0.56 20.11 -2.52
CA ASN A 130 0.70 20.34 -1.79
C ASN A 130 0.93 21.81 -1.40
N LEU A 131 0.54 22.76 -2.25
CA LEU A 131 0.65 24.20 -1.97
C LEU A 131 -0.36 24.66 -0.92
N ILE A 132 -1.64 24.29 -1.09
CA ILE A 132 -2.72 24.60 -0.15
C ILE A 132 -2.35 24.05 1.23
N GLU A 133 -1.99 22.76 1.30
CA GLU A 133 -1.63 22.15 2.57
C GLU A 133 -0.38 22.77 3.19
N GLY A 134 0.65 23.05 2.38
CA GLY A 134 1.86 23.70 2.89
C GLY A 134 1.66 25.12 3.40
N LEU A 135 0.70 25.85 2.83
CA LEU A 135 0.31 27.18 3.27
C LEU A 135 -0.71 27.19 4.41
N SER A 136 -1.16 26.01 4.88
CA SER A 136 -2.07 25.93 6.01
C SER A 136 -1.51 26.64 7.24
N PRO A 137 -2.26 27.54 7.88
CA PRO A 137 -1.78 28.27 9.06
C PRO A 137 -1.50 27.33 10.24
N THR A 138 -2.10 26.13 10.25
CA THR A 138 -1.82 25.09 11.24
C THR A 138 -0.41 24.54 11.13
N ASN A 139 0.27 24.68 9.98
CA ASN A 139 1.63 24.19 9.79
C ASN A 139 2.69 25.24 10.14
N SER A 140 2.28 26.47 10.45
CA SER A 140 3.17 27.55 10.86
C SER A 140 3.52 27.43 12.35
N PRO A 141 4.81 27.34 12.72
CA PRO A 141 5.24 27.33 14.13
C PRO A 141 4.81 28.58 14.91
N VAL A 142 4.57 29.69 14.21
CA VAL A 142 4.18 30.97 14.81
C VAL A 142 2.68 31.02 15.10
N LEU A 143 1.85 30.43 14.23
CA LEU A 143 0.39 30.52 14.33
C LEU A 143 -0.24 29.31 15.01
N ASN A 144 0.46 28.18 15.07
CA ASN A 144 -0.09 26.94 15.60
C ASN A 144 -0.29 27.01 17.13
N PRO A 145 -1.53 26.94 17.64
CA PRO A 145 -1.82 27.01 19.08
C PRO A 145 -1.23 25.84 19.87
N LEU A 146 -1.21 24.64 19.28
CA LEU A 146 -0.65 23.45 19.92
C LEU A 146 0.86 23.57 20.13
N GLY A 147 1.56 24.24 19.21
CA GLY A 147 2.98 24.56 19.36
C GLY A 147 3.26 25.45 20.56
N TRP A 148 2.52 26.55 20.69
CA TRP A 148 2.63 27.45 21.85
C TRP A 148 2.28 26.76 23.15
N LYS A 149 1.20 25.96 23.17
CA LYS A 149 0.82 25.16 24.33
C LYS A 149 1.94 24.21 24.74
N ALA A 150 2.49 23.44 23.79
CA ALA A 150 3.61 22.54 24.06
C ALA A 150 4.86 23.29 24.53
N LEU A 151 5.16 24.45 23.96
CA LEU A 151 6.28 25.31 24.38
C LEU A 151 6.15 25.73 25.85
N ILE A 152 4.97 26.19 26.24
CA ILE A 152 4.67 26.62 27.61
C ILE A 152 4.67 25.43 28.57
N ASP A 153 3.91 24.37 28.26
CA ASP A 153 3.73 23.19 29.11
C ASP A 153 5.06 22.46 29.40
N THR A 154 6.03 22.55 28.49
CA THR A 154 7.34 21.88 28.62
C THR A 154 8.49 22.83 28.99
N GLY A 155 8.21 24.10 29.26
CA GLY A 155 9.25 25.10 29.57
C GLY A 155 10.27 25.29 28.43
N GLY A 156 9.84 25.16 27.17
CA GLY A 156 10.69 25.29 25.99
C GLY A 156 11.37 24.00 25.49
N LEU A 157 11.28 22.90 26.24
CA LEU A 157 11.88 21.62 25.83
C LEU A 157 11.29 21.07 24.52
N SER A 158 10.00 21.32 24.25
CA SER A 158 9.36 20.92 22.99
C SER A 158 10.03 21.51 21.75
N ALA A 159 10.41 22.79 21.79
CA ALA A 159 11.08 23.46 20.66
C ALA A 159 12.48 22.89 20.40
N LEU A 160 13.23 22.59 21.46
CA LEU A 160 14.55 21.93 21.35
C LEU A 160 14.41 20.52 20.76
N ARG A 161 13.44 19.74 21.24
CA ARG A 161 13.13 18.41 20.68
C ARG A 161 12.71 18.51 19.21
N GLY A 162 11.84 19.46 18.89
CA GLY A 162 11.38 19.70 17.54
C GLY A 162 12.49 20.06 16.55
N ALA A 163 13.38 20.97 16.93
CA ALA A 163 14.55 21.33 16.12
C ALA A 163 15.52 20.16 15.93
N LYS A 164 15.74 19.35 16.98
CA LYS A 164 16.56 18.13 16.89
C LYS A 164 15.93 17.11 15.93
N ASN A 165 14.62 16.88 16.04
CA ASN A 165 13.88 15.97 15.15
C ASN A 165 13.98 16.44 13.70
N PHE A 166 13.76 17.73 13.43
CA PHE A 166 13.89 18.30 12.08
C PHE A 166 15.30 18.12 11.52
N ALA A 167 16.34 18.45 12.30
CA ALA A 167 17.72 18.30 11.85
C ALA A 167 18.07 16.84 11.52
N ARG A 168 17.61 15.89 12.36
CA ARG A 168 17.79 14.45 12.11
C ARG A 168 17.09 14.03 10.82
N ASP A 169 15.81 14.34 10.68
CA ASP A 169 14.98 13.87 9.58
C ASP A 169 15.41 14.52 8.23
N MET A 170 16.03 15.69 8.24
CA MET A 170 16.60 16.32 7.04
C MET A 170 18.03 15.85 6.70
N SER A 171 18.72 15.17 7.62
CA SER A 171 20.12 14.77 7.45
C SER A 171 20.31 13.52 6.58
N SER A 172 19.26 12.70 6.42
CA SER A 172 19.27 11.48 5.61
C SER A 172 18.00 11.36 4.78
N THR A 173 18.08 10.67 3.64
CA THR A 173 16.90 10.32 2.84
C THR A 173 16.12 9.19 3.53
N PRO A 174 14.77 9.19 3.54
CA PRO A 174 13.87 10.19 2.94
C PRO A 174 13.76 11.48 3.80
N ARG A 175 13.74 12.65 3.15
CA ARG A 175 13.71 13.96 3.82
C ARG A 175 12.29 14.37 4.18
N ILE A 176 11.65 13.60 5.05
CA ILE A 176 10.28 13.80 5.52
C ILE A 176 10.20 13.61 7.04
N PRO A 177 9.20 14.19 7.74
CA PRO A 177 9.01 13.94 9.16
C PRO A 177 8.89 12.45 9.47
N SER A 178 9.64 11.98 10.47
CA SER A 178 9.61 10.57 10.87
C SER A 178 8.20 10.20 11.34
N MET A 179 7.55 9.28 10.65
CA MET A 179 6.22 8.81 11.04
C MET A 179 6.25 7.79 12.17
N ILE A 180 7.45 7.34 12.54
CA ILE A 180 7.71 6.29 13.53
C ILE A 180 8.84 6.67 14.46
N ASP A 181 8.83 6.06 15.64
CA ASP A 181 10.02 5.98 16.48
C ASP A 181 10.83 4.76 16.00
N PRO A 182 12.06 4.95 15.46
CA PRO A 182 12.86 3.85 14.93
C PRO A 182 13.24 2.79 15.98
N ASP A 183 13.18 3.15 17.27
CA ASP A 183 13.49 2.25 18.37
C ASP A 183 12.22 1.62 19.00
N ALA A 184 11.02 1.90 18.46
CA ALA A 184 9.76 1.37 19.02
C ALA A 184 9.58 -0.14 18.84
N TYR A 185 10.21 -0.72 17.82
CA TYR A 185 10.05 -2.13 17.50
C TYR A 185 11.38 -2.76 17.10
N VAL A 186 11.56 -4.01 17.51
CA VAL A 186 12.68 -4.87 17.15
C VAL A 186 12.12 -6.11 16.45
N VAL A 187 12.43 -6.26 15.15
CA VAL A 187 12.03 -7.43 14.37
C VAL A 187 12.66 -8.68 14.98
N GLY A 188 11.87 -9.71 15.24
CA GLY A 188 12.23 -10.94 15.96
C GLY A 188 11.97 -10.91 17.47
N GLU A 189 11.77 -9.73 18.07
CA GLU A 189 11.50 -9.59 19.52
C GLU A 189 10.10 -9.02 19.81
N THR A 190 9.68 -7.99 19.08
CA THR A 190 8.37 -7.33 19.24
C THR A 190 7.46 -7.45 18.02
N LEU A 191 8.05 -7.68 16.84
CA LEU A 191 7.38 -7.96 15.57
C LEU A 191 7.97 -9.25 14.99
N ALA A 192 7.25 -9.98 14.14
CA ALA A 192 7.72 -11.23 13.55
C ALA A 192 8.16 -12.26 14.60
N THR A 193 7.40 -12.35 15.70
CA THR A 193 7.78 -13.14 16.88
C THR A 193 7.29 -14.59 16.83
N THR A 194 6.52 -14.95 15.79
CA THR A 194 5.94 -16.29 15.66
C THR A 194 7.07 -17.32 15.52
N LYS A 195 7.04 -18.35 16.36
CA LYS A 195 8.13 -19.33 16.43
C LYS A 195 8.19 -20.16 15.15
N GLY A 196 9.39 -20.34 14.63
CA GLY A 196 9.66 -21.08 13.41
C GLY A 196 11.16 -21.19 13.17
N THR A 197 11.54 -21.80 12.05
CA THR A 197 12.94 -21.91 11.62
C THR A 197 13.05 -21.71 10.11
N VAL A 198 14.14 -21.09 9.69
CA VAL A 198 14.59 -21.11 8.31
C VAL A 198 14.99 -22.56 7.97
N VAL A 199 14.38 -23.13 6.94
CA VAL A 199 14.60 -24.52 6.47
C VAL A 199 15.26 -24.58 5.09
N LEU A 200 15.25 -23.47 4.34
CA LEU A 200 15.98 -23.29 3.09
C LEU A 200 16.52 -21.87 3.05
N ARG A 201 17.77 -21.71 2.64
CA ARG A 201 18.37 -20.40 2.34
C ARG A 201 19.00 -20.44 0.95
N THR A 202 18.47 -19.62 0.07
CA THR A 202 18.97 -19.45 -1.30
C THR A 202 19.67 -18.11 -1.44
N ARG A 203 20.17 -17.80 -2.64
CA ARG A 203 20.69 -16.46 -2.93
C ARG A 203 19.60 -15.37 -2.87
N MET A 204 18.33 -15.72 -3.08
CA MET A 204 17.20 -14.77 -3.23
C MET A 204 16.25 -14.74 -2.03
N PHE A 205 16.12 -15.82 -1.26
CA PHE A 205 15.18 -15.87 -0.14
C PHE A 205 15.59 -16.85 0.95
N GLU A 206 14.97 -16.70 2.12
CA GLU A 206 14.90 -17.71 3.17
C GLU A 206 13.47 -18.26 3.22
N LEU A 207 13.30 -19.59 3.26
CA LEU A 207 12.03 -20.23 3.53
C LEU A 207 11.90 -20.49 5.02
N ILE A 208 10.86 -19.98 5.64
CA ILE A 208 10.57 -20.18 7.06
C ILE A 208 9.47 -21.24 7.18
N HIS A 209 9.71 -22.28 7.96
CA HIS A 209 8.71 -23.24 8.43
C HIS A 209 8.33 -22.87 9.87
N TYR A 210 7.08 -22.53 10.11
CA TYR A 210 6.61 -22.13 11.44
C TYR A 210 6.23 -23.32 12.32
N ALA A 211 6.44 -23.17 13.63
CA ALA A 211 6.09 -24.18 14.62
C ALA A 211 4.56 -24.32 14.75
N PRO A 212 4.00 -25.54 14.58
CA PRO A 212 2.58 -25.79 14.80
C PRO A 212 2.12 -25.36 16.20
N GLN A 213 0.89 -24.87 16.31
CA GLN A 213 0.27 -24.51 17.59
C GLN A 213 -0.89 -25.43 17.99
N THR A 214 -1.05 -26.53 17.26
CA THR A 214 -2.08 -27.57 17.44
C THR A 214 -1.41 -28.95 17.43
N LYS A 215 -2.10 -29.96 17.98
CA LYS A 215 -1.59 -31.36 17.97
C LYS A 215 -1.68 -32.01 16.59
N GLN A 216 -2.68 -31.62 15.81
CA GLN A 216 -2.90 -32.05 14.45
C GLN A 216 -2.95 -30.84 13.54
N VAL A 217 -2.53 -31.01 12.30
CA VAL A 217 -2.49 -29.99 11.25
C VAL A 217 -3.03 -30.56 9.96
N HIS A 218 -3.47 -29.70 9.06
CA HIS A 218 -3.86 -30.11 7.71
C HIS A 218 -2.65 -30.53 6.87
N GLU A 219 -2.81 -31.59 6.07
CA GLU A 219 -1.71 -32.19 5.29
C GLU A 219 -1.19 -31.28 4.17
N ILE A 220 -2.06 -30.51 3.51
CA ILE A 220 -1.69 -29.59 2.43
C ILE A 220 -1.19 -28.28 3.05
N PRO A 221 0.10 -27.93 2.92
CA PRO A 221 0.66 -26.74 3.54
C PRO A 221 0.20 -25.43 2.90
N LEU A 222 0.27 -24.35 3.67
CA LEU A 222 0.06 -22.97 3.24
C LEU A 222 1.42 -22.25 3.05
N LEU A 223 1.69 -21.79 1.83
CA LEU A 223 2.84 -20.94 1.50
C LEU A 223 2.45 -19.47 1.39
N LEU A 224 3.00 -18.62 2.26
CA LEU A 224 2.85 -17.18 2.19
C LEU A 224 3.96 -16.57 1.32
N ILE A 225 3.53 -15.85 0.29
CA ILE A 225 4.36 -15.19 -0.71
C ILE A 225 4.15 -13.67 -0.57
N PRO A 226 4.96 -12.99 0.27
CA PRO A 226 4.82 -11.55 0.50
C PRO A 226 5.18 -10.75 -0.75
N PRO A 227 4.87 -9.44 -0.77
CA PRO A 227 5.42 -8.55 -1.78
C PRO A 227 6.95 -8.60 -1.78
N VAL A 228 7.53 -8.38 -2.96
CA VAL A 228 8.96 -8.11 -3.13
C VAL A 228 9.32 -6.66 -2.80
N ILE A 229 8.31 -5.87 -2.41
CA ILE A 229 8.38 -4.48 -1.97
C ILE A 229 8.01 -4.46 -0.49
N ASN A 230 8.93 -3.96 0.35
CA ASN A 230 8.94 -4.11 1.82
C ASN A 230 9.07 -5.57 2.27
N LYS A 231 9.12 -5.78 3.58
CA LYS A 231 9.49 -7.08 4.19
C LYS A 231 8.26 -7.94 4.50
N PHE A 232 8.46 -9.26 4.60
CA PHE A 232 7.37 -10.23 4.75
C PHE A 232 6.53 -10.07 6.03
N TYR A 233 7.10 -9.47 7.08
CA TYR A 233 6.50 -9.45 8.41
C TYR A 233 5.23 -8.59 8.53
N ILE A 234 4.74 -8.00 7.44
CA ILE A 234 3.36 -7.48 7.40
C ILE A 234 2.32 -8.57 7.68
N MET A 235 2.64 -9.82 7.37
CA MET A 235 1.80 -10.98 7.65
C MET A 235 2.09 -11.58 9.05
N ASP A 236 3.12 -11.08 9.75
CA ASP A 236 3.53 -11.51 11.09
C ASP A 236 3.93 -10.30 11.94
N LEU A 237 2.98 -9.40 12.20
CA LEU A 237 3.20 -8.20 13.02
C LEU A 237 3.31 -8.58 14.52
N ALA A 238 2.77 -7.76 15.41
CA ALA A 238 2.76 -8.07 16.84
C ALA A 238 1.81 -9.26 17.15
N PRO A 239 2.03 -9.99 18.26
CA PRO A 239 1.11 -11.04 18.72
C PRO A 239 -0.35 -10.58 18.76
N GLY A 240 -1.27 -11.44 18.30
CA GLY A 240 -2.69 -11.09 18.15
C GLY A 240 -3.03 -10.24 16.91
N ARG A 241 -2.02 -9.78 16.17
CA ARG A 241 -2.14 -9.11 14.86
C ARG A 241 -1.36 -9.84 13.76
N SER A 242 -0.87 -11.05 14.04
CA SER A 242 -0.18 -11.91 13.09
C SER A 242 -1.15 -12.83 12.37
N LEU A 243 -1.13 -12.77 11.04
CA LEU A 243 -1.90 -13.65 10.18
C LEU A 243 -1.30 -15.07 10.17
N ILE A 244 0.04 -15.16 10.21
CA ILE A 244 0.76 -16.44 10.36
C ILE A 244 0.36 -17.13 11.66
N GLU A 245 0.38 -16.42 12.79
CA GLU A 245 -0.07 -16.95 14.08
C GLU A 245 -1.52 -17.42 14.01
N TYR A 246 -2.38 -16.69 13.31
CA TYR A 246 -3.79 -17.04 13.15
C TYR A 246 -4.00 -18.37 12.41
N TYR A 247 -3.31 -18.59 11.28
CA TYR A 247 -3.40 -19.85 10.53
C TYR A 247 -2.80 -21.04 11.29
N LEU A 248 -1.69 -20.83 12.02
CA LEU A 248 -1.11 -21.87 12.88
C LEU A 248 -2.08 -22.31 13.98
N LYS A 249 -2.81 -21.37 14.59
CA LYS A 249 -3.88 -21.68 15.57
C LYS A 249 -5.10 -22.36 14.92
N GLY A 250 -5.31 -22.09 13.63
CA GLY A 250 -6.33 -22.73 12.80
C GLY A 250 -5.94 -24.13 12.29
N GLY A 251 -4.81 -24.69 12.73
CA GLY A 251 -4.39 -26.04 12.36
C GLY A 251 -3.72 -26.15 10.98
N HIS A 252 -3.25 -25.06 10.39
CA HIS A 252 -2.53 -25.12 9.10
C HIS A 252 -1.02 -25.25 9.29
N GLN A 253 -0.36 -26.00 8.42
CA GLN A 253 1.11 -25.97 8.30
C GLN A 253 1.51 -24.73 7.51
N VAL A 254 2.24 -23.81 8.13
CA VAL A 254 2.49 -22.49 7.55
C VAL A 254 3.97 -22.32 7.20
N PHE A 255 4.21 -21.90 5.96
CA PHE A 255 5.50 -21.50 5.44
C PHE A 255 5.46 -20.06 4.94
N ALA A 256 6.58 -19.34 5.02
CA ALA A 256 6.67 -18.01 4.42
C ALA A 256 8.02 -17.79 3.73
N ILE A 257 7.98 -17.10 2.59
CA ILE A 257 9.17 -16.62 1.91
C ILE A 257 9.62 -15.31 2.56
N SER A 258 10.87 -15.25 3.01
CA SER A 258 11.55 -14.02 3.43
C SER A 258 12.52 -13.60 2.33
N TRP A 259 12.10 -12.64 1.50
CA TRP A 259 12.91 -12.15 0.38
C TRP A 259 14.18 -11.46 0.87
N ARG A 260 15.28 -11.69 0.14
CA ARG A 260 16.53 -10.95 0.32
C ARG A 260 16.38 -9.52 -0.19
N ASN A 261 16.96 -8.55 0.53
CA ASN A 261 17.04 -7.17 0.05
C ASN A 261 18.13 -7.08 -1.05
N PRO A 262 17.78 -6.81 -2.32
CA PRO A 262 18.73 -6.88 -3.43
C PRO A 262 19.81 -5.79 -3.31
N GLN A 263 20.99 -6.07 -3.84
CA GLN A 263 22.11 -5.12 -3.96
C GLN A 263 22.43 -4.91 -5.44
N ALA A 264 23.32 -3.98 -5.78
CA ALA A 264 23.68 -3.71 -7.18
C ALA A 264 24.13 -4.96 -7.97
N ARG A 265 24.77 -5.93 -7.32
CA ARG A 265 25.16 -7.22 -7.94
C ARG A 265 23.98 -8.14 -8.28
N HIS A 266 22.80 -7.88 -7.75
CA HIS A 266 21.56 -8.63 -7.98
C HIS A 266 20.67 -7.96 -9.04
N ARG A 267 21.22 -7.00 -9.79
CA ARG A 267 20.50 -6.17 -10.77
C ARG A 267 19.69 -6.96 -11.80
N ASP A 268 20.11 -8.18 -12.09
CA ASP A 268 19.54 -8.99 -13.16
C ASP A 268 18.34 -9.84 -12.71
N TRP A 269 17.94 -9.81 -11.43
CA TRP A 269 16.75 -10.52 -10.96
C TRP A 269 15.47 -9.83 -11.47
N GLY A 270 14.76 -10.49 -12.40
CA GLY A 270 13.47 -10.09 -12.97
C GLY A 270 12.36 -11.08 -12.62
N PHE A 271 11.24 -11.03 -13.35
CA PHE A 271 10.11 -11.94 -13.09
C PHE A 271 10.50 -13.42 -13.12
N ASP A 272 11.38 -13.82 -14.04
CA ASP A 272 11.82 -15.21 -14.18
C ASP A 272 12.59 -15.70 -12.94
N GLU A 273 13.54 -14.92 -12.42
CA GLU A 273 14.27 -15.31 -11.22
C GLU A 273 13.37 -15.42 -9.99
N TYR A 274 12.42 -14.49 -9.82
CA TYR A 274 11.47 -14.56 -8.70
C TYR A 274 10.46 -15.70 -8.86
N GLY A 275 9.99 -15.96 -10.09
CA GLY A 275 9.14 -17.12 -10.39
C GLY A 275 9.85 -18.45 -10.11
N ALA A 276 11.11 -18.58 -10.54
CA ALA A 276 11.94 -19.74 -10.23
C ALA A 276 12.16 -19.92 -8.72
N ALA A 277 12.35 -18.83 -7.97
CA ALA A 277 12.50 -18.88 -6.52
C ALA A 277 11.24 -19.39 -5.82
N ILE A 278 10.04 -19.05 -6.31
CA ILE A 278 8.78 -19.59 -5.78
C ILE A 278 8.67 -21.10 -6.10
N ILE A 279 9.08 -21.55 -7.30
CA ILE A 279 9.14 -22.98 -7.62
C ILE A 279 10.08 -23.70 -6.64
N GLU A 280 11.27 -23.15 -6.37
CA GLU A 280 12.22 -23.73 -5.40
C GLU A 280 11.62 -23.84 -3.99
N ALA A 281 10.81 -22.85 -3.57
CA ALA A 281 10.07 -22.94 -2.32
C ALA A 281 9.01 -24.05 -2.35
N LEU A 282 8.26 -24.20 -3.44
CA LEU A 282 7.26 -25.28 -3.60
C LEU A 282 7.91 -26.67 -3.57
N ASP A 283 9.06 -26.82 -4.23
CA ASP A 283 9.82 -28.07 -4.24
C ASP A 283 10.32 -28.41 -2.82
N ALA A 284 10.72 -27.42 -2.02
CA ALA A 284 11.07 -27.62 -0.61
C ALA A 284 9.84 -28.01 0.25
N LEU A 285 8.69 -27.39 0.02
CA LEU A 285 7.44 -27.74 0.71
C LEU A 285 7.07 -29.20 0.48
N GLU A 286 7.06 -29.63 -0.78
CA GLU A 286 6.74 -31.00 -1.18
C GLU A 286 7.64 -32.03 -0.48
N VAL A 287 8.94 -31.78 -0.40
CA VAL A 287 9.88 -32.68 0.31
C VAL A 287 9.68 -32.65 1.83
N ILE A 288 9.44 -31.47 2.40
CA ILE A 288 9.30 -31.32 3.86
C ILE A 288 8.01 -31.94 4.38
N THR A 289 6.89 -31.71 3.68
CA THR A 289 5.57 -32.15 4.14
C THR A 289 5.13 -33.49 3.53
N GLY A 290 5.74 -33.90 2.41
CA GLY A 290 5.30 -35.04 1.63
C GLY A 290 3.98 -34.81 0.88
N ALA A 291 3.47 -33.57 0.84
CA ALA A 291 2.23 -33.23 0.17
C ALA A 291 2.47 -32.89 -1.30
N ASP A 292 1.72 -33.52 -2.20
CA ASP A 292 1.79 -33.25 -3.66
C ASP A 292 1.22 -31.87 -4.05
N LYS A 293 0.53 -31.20 -3.11
CA LYS A 293 -0.15 -29.92 -3.33
C LYS A 293 0.22 -28.90 -2.27
N ALA A 294 0.08 -27.62 -2.63
CA ALA A 294 0.16 -26.50 -1.69
C ALA A 294 -1.00 -25.51 -1.87
N ASN A 295 -1.41 -24.89 -0.77
CA ASN A 295 -2.22 -23.67 -0.77
C ASN A 295 -1.29 -22.46 -0.80
N LEU A 296 -1.59 -21.45 -1.61
CA LEU A 296 -0.78 -20.25 -1.72
C LEU A 296 -1.52 -19.04 -1.17
N PHE A 297 -0.81 -18.18 -0.44
CA PHE A 297 -1.29 -16.84 -0.10
C PHE A 297 -0.27 -15.83 -0.57
N ALA A 298 -0.54 -15.21 -1.71
CA ALA A 298 0.31 -14.20 -2.32
C ALA A 298 -0.30 -12.80 -2.17
N THR A 299 0.54 -11.79 -1.94
CA THR A 299 0.06 -10.41 -1.67
C THR A 299 0.78 -9.37 -2.52
N CYS A 300 0.03 -8.35 -2.97
CA CYS A 300 0.53 -7.24 -3.77
C CYS A 300 1.44 -7.72 -4.93
N SER A 301 2.70 -7.29 -5.00
CA SER A 301 3.65 -7.70 -6.04
C SER A 301 4.01 -9.18 -6.02
N GLY A 302 3.95 -9.83 -4.84
CA GLY A 302 4.09 -11.28 -4.72
C GLY A 302 2.92 -12.00 -5.39
N GLY A 303 1.72 -11.42 -5.30
CA GLY A 303 0.52 -11.86 -6.03
C GLY A 303 0.70 -11.79 -7.54
N ILE A 304 1.23 -10.68 -8.06
CA ILE A 304 1.50 -10.50 -9.51
C ILE A 304 2.43 -11.61 -10.03
N ILE A 305 3.56 -11.83 -9.36
CA ILE A 305 4.55 -12.85 -9.77
C ILE A 305 3.97 -14.26 -9.64
N THR A 306 3.22 -14.52 -8.57
CA THR A 306 2.57 -15.82 -8.35
C THR A 306 1.52 -16.10 -9.41
N SER A 307 0.68 -15.14 -9.78
CA SER A 307 -0.33 -15.32 -10.84
C SER A 307 0.29 -15.65 -12.19
N MET A 308 1.39 -14.97 -12.57
CA MET A 308 2.14 -15.32 -13.78
C MET A 308 2.73 -16.74 -13.68
N LEU A 309 3.34 -17.08 -12.53
CA LEU A 309 3.90 -18.40 -12.30
C LEU A 309 2.83 -19.50 -12.38
N LEU A 310 1.63 -19.26 -11.84
CA LEU A 310 0.53 -20.22 -11.94
C LEU A 310 0.18 -20.47 -13.41
N ALA A 311 0.07 -19.43 -14.23
CA ALA A 311 -0.16 -19.60 -15.68
C ALA A 311 0.93 -20.48 -16.32
N HIS A 312 2.20 -20.30 -15.94
CA HIS A 312 3.29 -21.17 -16.37
C HIS A 312 3.13 -22.63 -15.89
N LEU A 313 2.80 -22.86 -14.62
CA LEU A 313 2.59 -24.20 -14.09
C LEU A 313 1.43 -24.92 -14.79
N PHE A 314 0.30 -24.25 -15.00
CA PHE A 314 -0.83 -24.82 -15.73
C PHE A 314 -0.49 -25.11 -17.20
N ALA A 315 0.18 -24.18 -17.89
CA ALA A 315 0.59 -24.37 -19.28
C ALA A 315 1.62 -25.51 -19.47
N THR A 316 2.43 -25.79 -18.44
CA THR A 316 3.45 -26.87 -18.47
C THR A 316 2.95 -28.18 -17.86
N GLY A 317 1.67 -28.30 -17.50
CA GLY A 317 1.07 -29.51 -16.94
C GLY A 317 1.45 -29.79 -15.48
N ARG A 318 1.92 -28.78 -14.74
CA ARG A 318 2.27 -28.83 -13.31
C ARG A 318 1.27 -28.09 -12.42
N GLY A 319 0.12 -27.66 -12.97
CA GLY A 319 -0.92 -26.92 -12.25
C GLY A 319 -1.53 -27.69 -11.08
N ASP A 320 -1.58 -29.02 -11.16
CA ASP A 320 -2.15 -29.89 -10.12
C ASP A 320 -1.41 -29.82 -8.77
N ARG A 321 -0.19 -29.24 -8.75
CA ARG A 321 0.57 -28.95 -7.52
C ARG A 321 -0.08 -27.87 -6.65
N ILE A 322 -1.06 -27.15 -7.17
CA ILE A 322 -1.68 -26.00 -6.49
C ILE A 322 -3.11 -26.37 -6.12
N SER A 323 -3.38 -26.45 -4.83
CA SER A 323 -4.73 -26.69 -4.31
C SER A 323 -5.58 -25.42 -4.44
N SER A 324 -5.02 -24.28 -4.04
CA SER A 324 -5.70 -22.99 -4.11
C SER A 324 -4.76 -21.80 -4.07
N ILE A 325 -5.25 -20.64 -4.52
CA ILE A 325 -4.55 -19.35 -4.46
C ILE A 325 -5.40 -18.31 -3.74
N THR A 326 -4.80 -17.65 -2.76
CA THR A 326 -5.31 -16.43 -2.14
C THR A 326 -4.51 -15.24 -2.64
N LEU A 327 -5.18 -14.26 -3.24
CA LEU A 327 -4.61 -12.98 -3.69
C LEU A 327 -5.04 -11.86 -2.74
N GLY A 328 -4.12 -11.35 -1.93
CA GLY A 328 -4.36 -10.19 -1.08
C GLY A 328 -3.92 -8.90 -1.74
N VAL A 329 -4.84 -7.93 -1.90
CA VAL A 329 -4.57 -6.57 -2.40
C VAL A 329 -3.65 -6.57 -3.63
N THR A 330 -4.00 -7.40 -4.62
CA THR A 330 -3.19 -7.66 -5.82
C THR A 330 -3.90 -7.14 -7.06
N VAL A 331 -3.20 -6.32 -7.85
CA VAL A 331 -3.71 -5.76 -9.12
C VAL A 331 -2.98 -6.40 -10.29
N LEU A 332 -3.70 -7.20 -11.06
CA LEU A 332 -3.29 -7.82 -12.32
C LEU A 332 -3.81 -7.02 -13.52
N ASP A 333 -5.02 -6.46 -13.42
CA ASP A 333 -5.59 -5.54 -14.41
C ASP A 333 -5.32 -4.07 -14.02
N GLN A 334 -4.46 -3.42 -14.80
CA GLN A 334 -4.08 -2.01 -14.64
C GLN A 334 -5.03 -1.04 -15.36
N SER A 335 -6.05 -1.53 -16.07
CA SER A 335 -7.11 -0.71 -16.66
C SER A 335 -7.76 0.06 -15.53
N HIS A 336 -7.78 1.38 -15.58
CA HIS A 336 -8.35 2.20 -14.50
C HIS A 336 -7.80 1.90 -13.08
N ALA A 337 -6.59 1.36 -12.93
CA ALA A 337 -5.97 1.11 -11.62
C ALA A 337 -5.58 2.40 -10.85
N GLY A 338 -5.85 3.57 -11.43
CA GLY A 338 -5.71 4.89 -10.82
C GLY A 338 -4.71 5.77 -11.57
N LEU A 339 -4.27 6.84 -10.91
CA LEU A 339 -3.49 7.96 -11.48
C LEU A 339 -2.22 7.54 -12.25
N GLY A 340 -1.63 6.38 -11.96
CA GLY A 340 -0.34 5.91 -12.47
C GLY A 340 -0.31 5.52 -13.92
N SER A 341 -1.25 4.67 -14.35
CA SER A 341 -1.26 4.22 -15.74
C SER A 341 -1.64 5.35 -16.69
N ALA A 342 -2.31 6.39 -16.19
CA ALA A 342 -2.59 7.62 -16.92
C ALA A 342 -1.41 8.62 -16.97
N ILE A 343 -0.53 8.64 -15.96
CA ILE A 343 0.55 9.64 -15.76
C ILE A 343 1.92 9.16 -16.22
N ALA A 344 2.17 7.85 -16.26
CA ALA A 344 3.43 7.29 -16.76
C ALA A 344 3.54 7.48 -18.28
N SER A 345 3.97 8.67 -18.73
CA SER A 345 4.41 8.83 -20.12
C SER A 345 5.49 7.79 -20.42
N GLU A 346 5.49 7.16 -21.60
CA GLU A 346 6.54 6.22 -22.03
C GLU A 346 7.95 6.76 -21.74
N ARG A 347 8.18 8.05 -22.02
CA ARG A 347 9.46 8.74 -21.71
C ARG A 347 9.81 8.76 -20.21
N GLY A 348 8.81 8.88 -19.35
CA GLY A 348 8.96 8.84 -17.89
C GLY A 348 9.28 7.43 -17.40
N ALA A 349 8.58 6.43 -17.92
CA ALA A 349 8.85 5.01 -17.65
C ALA A 349 10.28 4.64 -18.07
N GLU A 350 10.68 4.99 -19.30
CA GLU A 350 12.04 4.76 -19.77
C GLU A 350 13.10 5.48 -18.92
N ALA A 351 12.84 6.72 -18.48
CA ALA A 351 13.76 7.45 -17.63
C ALA A 351 13.93 6.78 -16.26
N ALA A 352 12.83 6.28 -15.68
CA ALA A 352 12.86 5.53 -14.43
C ALA A 352 13.66 4.22 -14.58
N ILE A 353 13.42 3.47 -15.67
CA ILE A 353 14.16 2.25 -16.00
C ILE A 353 15.65 2.53 -16.18
N ARG A 354 16.03 3.60 -16.91
CA ARG A 354 17.44 4.00 -17.08
C ARG A 354 18.07 4.37 -15.74
N SER A 355 17.34 5.04 -14.86
CA SER A 355 17.81 5.43 -13.53
C SER A 355 18.11 4.23 -12.64
N SER A 356 17.18 3.26 -12.54
CA SER A 356 17.41 2.03 -11.78
C SER A 356 18.49 1.16 -12.40
N ALA A 357 18.55 1.07 -13.73
CA ALA A 357 19.58 0.32 -14.44
C ALA A 357 21.00 0.86 -14.19
N GLY A 358 21.16 2.19 -14.09
CA GLY A 358 22.44 2.82 -13.75
C GLY A 358 22.93 2.50 -12.34
N LYS A 359 22.02 2.35 -11.37
CA LYS A 359 22.33 1.98 -9.97
C LYS A 359 22.41 0.47 -9.73
N GLY A 360 21.73 -0.32 -10.57
CA GLY A 360 21.50 -1.76 -10.37
C GLY A 360 20.26 -2.10 -9.55
N TYR A 361 19.56 -1.09 -9.00
CA TYR A 361 18.32 -1.25 -8.24
C TYR A 361 17.54 0.07 -8.15
N LEU A 362 16.24 -0.01 -7.85
CA LEU A 362 15.42 1.09 -7.35
C LEU A 362 15.52 1.13 -5.82
N ASP A 363 15.77 2.32 -5.27
CA ASP A 363 15.96 2.53 -3.83
C ASP A 363 14.60 2.63 -3.10
N GLY A 364 14.41 1.84 -2.04
CA GLY A 364 13.20 1.82 -1.24
C GLY A 364 12.86 3.16 -0.59
N ALA A 365 13.89 3.94 -0.20
CA ALA A 365 13.69 5.25 0.40
C ALA A 365 13.04 6.25 -0.58
N ALA A 366 13.33 6.13 -1.87
CA ALA A 366 12.73 6.97 -2.90
C ALA A 366 11.24 6.62 -3.14
N MET A 367 10.87 5.34 -3.00
CA MET A 367 9.48 4.89 -3.05
C MET A 367 8.69 5.38 -1.83
N ALA A 368 9.25 5.24 -0.63
CA ALA A 368 8.62 5.72 0.60
C ALA A 368 8.42 7.24 0.63
N GLU A 369 9.41 8.01 0.15
CA GLU A 369 9.28 9.47 0.02
C GLU A 369 8.11 9.84 -0.90
N MET A 370 8.01 9.19 -2.06
CA MET A 370 6.89 9.44 -2.96
C MET A 370 5.54 9.10 -2.33
N PHE A 371 5.45 7.98 -1.63
CA PHE A 371 4.21 7.58 -0.96
C PHE A 371 3.75 8.61 0.08
N ALA A 372 4.67 9.16 0.86
CA ALA A 372 4.36 10.21 1.83
C ALA A 372 3.80 11.47 1.15
N TRP A 373 4.34 11.87 0.00
CA TRP A 373 3.89 13.06 -0.73
C TRP A 373 2.58 12.88 -1.51
N LEU A 374 2.09 11.65 -1.69
CA LEU A 374 0.78 11.40 -2.30
C LEU A 374 -0.39 11.75 -1.37
N ARG A 375 -0.18 11.73 -0.04
CA ARG A 375 -1.18 12.18 0.96
C ARG A 375 -0.53 13.16 1.93
N PRO A 376 -0.18 14.37 1.47
CA PRO A 376 0.67 15.30 2.23
C PRO A 376 0.05 15.71 3.57
N THR A 377 -1.28 15.86 3.65
CA THR A 377 -1.99 16.19 4.90
C THR A 377 -1.74 15.16 5.99
N ASP A 378 -1.93 13.88 5.67
CA ASP A 378 -1.91 12.79 6.65
C ASP A 378 -0.50 12.26 6.95
N LEU A 379 0.39 12.27 5.95
CA LEU A 379 1.69 11.61 6.03
C LEU A 379 2.86 12.58 6.21
N VAL A 380 2.69 13.88 5.88
CA VAL A 380 3.75 14.88 6.05
C VAL A 380 3.34 15.93 7.08
N TRP A 381 2.28 16.70 6.82
CA TRP A 381 1.93 17.87 7.64
C TRP A 381 1.44 17.52 9.03
N ARG A 382 0.72 16.41 9.20
CA ARG A 382 0.38 15.88 10.53
C ARG A 382 1.61 15.63 11.41
N TYR A 383 2.63 15.00 10.85
CA TYR A 383 3.87 14.68 11.56
C TYR A 383 4.81 15.88 11.68
N TRP A 384 4.76 16.83 10.74
CA TRP A 384 5.40 18.14 10.89
C TRP A 384 4.90 18.85 12.16
N VAL A 385 3.58 18.95 12.32
CA VAL A 385 2.97 19.57 13.50
C VAL A 385 3.25 18.77 14.78
N ASN A 386 3.24 17.43 14.72
CA ASN A 386 3.50 16.59 15.89
C ASN A 386 4.97 16.62 16.33
N ASN A 387 5.89 16.34 15.39
CA ASN A 387 7.29 16.09 15.70
C ASN A 387 8.08 17.38 15.87
N TYR A 388 7.84 18.38 15.01
CA TYR A 388 8.67 19.58 14.93
C TYR A 388 8.06 20.74 15.71
N ILE A 389 6.74 20.98 15.55
CA ILE A 389 6.08 22.10 16.24
C ILE A 389 5.80 21.76 17.71
N GLN A 390 5.32 20.55 18.01
CA GLN A 390 5.00 20.15 19.39
C GLN A 390 6.15 19.40 20.08
N GLY A 391 7.22 19.03 19.36
CA GLY A 391 8.34 18.28 19.93
C GLY A 391 7.96 16.92 20.50
N ARG A 392 6.89 16.30 19.99
CA ARG A 392 6.41 14.99 20.41
C ARG A 392 7.11 13.90 19.61
N SER A 393 7.17 12.70 20.18
CA SER A 393 7.53 11.52 19.41
C SER A 393 6.29 11.00 18.66
N PRO A 394 6.45 10.52 17.41
CA PRO A 394 5.37 9.85 16.72
C PRO A 394 4.89 8.62 17.51
N ALA A 395 3.60 8.31 17.42
CA ALA A 395 3.05 7.16 18.11
C ALA A 395 3.64 5.84 17.55
N PRO A 396 3.98 4.86 18.40
CA PRO A 396 4.44 3.56 17.94
C PRO A 396 3.27 2.83 17.28
N PHE A 397 3.34 2.69 15.95
CA PHE A 397 2.36 1.94 15.18
C PHE A 397 3.10 0.96 14.28
N ASP A 398 2.87 -0.33 14.53
CA ASP A 398 3.55 -1.46 13.90
C ASP A 398 3.51 -1.43 12.36
N VAL A 399 2.36 -1.08 11.79
CA VAL A 399 2.19 -0.95 10.34
C VAL A 399 3.03 0.20 9.75
N LEU A 400 3.15 1.33 10.45
CA LEU A 400 4.00 2.42 9.98
C LEU A 400 5.48 2.04 10.12
N PHE A 401 5.84 1.25 11.15
CA PHE A 401 7.20 0.72 11.29
C PHE A 401 7.55 -0.19 10.12
N TRP A 402 6.66 -1.13 9.77
CA TRP A 402 6.79 -1.94 8.57
C TRP A 402 6.93 -1.10 7.29
N ASN A 403 6.09 -0.07 7.13
CA ASN A 403 6.10 0.76 5.92
C ASN A 403 7.41 1.54 5.75
N ALA A 404 8.07 1.91 6.85
CA ALA A 404 9.36 2.59 6.83
C ALA A 404 10.55 1.64 6.63
N ASP A 405 10.40 0.34 6.94
CA ASP A 405 11.44 -0.67 6.74
C ASP A 405 11.43 -1.19 5.28
N THR A 406 11.81 -0.29 4.37
CA THR A 406 11.73 -0.51 2.93
C THR A 406 12.79 -1.51 2.43
N THR A 407 12.49 -2.17 1.31
CA THR A 407 13.47 -2.96 0.54
C THR A 407 13.80 -2.30 -0.78
N ARG A 408 14.96 -2.64 -1.36
CA ARG A 408 15.31 -2.28 -2.74
C ARG A 408 14.58 -3.20 -3.72
N MET A 409 14.45 -2.76 -4.96
CA MET A 409 13.97 -3.60 -6.07
C MET A 409 15.08 -3.73 -7.11
N ALA A 410 15.40 -4.95 -7.53
CA ALA A 410 16.40 -5.19 -8.57
C ALA A 410 16.04 -4.46 -9.87
N ALA A 411 17.06 -4.02 -10.64
CA ALA A 411 16.82 -3.22 -11.85
C ALA A 411 15.97 -3.95 -12.90
N SER A 412 16.19 -5.25 -13.12
CA SER A 412 15.38 -6.06 -14.03
C SER A 412 13.93 -6.15 -13.55
N LEU A 413 13.69 -6.50 -12.28
CA LEU A 413 12.34 -6.54 -11.71
C LEU A 413 11.61 -5.19 -11.82
N HIS A 414 12.31 -4.09 -11.56
CA HIS A 414 11.74 -2.74 -11.72
C HIS A 414 11.33 -2.47 -13.16
N LYS A 415 12.19 -2.81 -14.13
CA LYS A 415 11.88 -2.69 -15.55
C LYS A 415 10.67 -3.54 -15.92
N ASP A 416 10.63 -4.79 -15.48
CA ASP A 416 9.57 -5.72 -15.80
C ASP A 416 8.23 -5.23 -15.26
N MET A 417 8.17 -4.81 -13.99
CA MET A 417 6.95 -4.24 -13.38
C MET A 417 6.48 -2.96 -14.07
N VAL A 418 7.40 -2.03 -14.39
CA VAL A 418 7.04 -0.78 -15.07
C VAL A 418 6.51 -1.07 -16.48
N THR A 419 7.16 -1.96 -17.22
CA THR A 419 6.76 -2.29 -18.60
C THR A 419 5.41 -3.01 -18.62
N MET A 420 5.24 -4.00 -17.74
CA MET A 420 3.97 -4.73 -17.57
C MET A 420 2.85 -3.78 -17.13
N GLY A 421 3.13 -2.87 -16.19
CA GLY A 421 2.15 -1.92 -15.67
C GLY A 421 1.65 -0.92 -16.72
N VAL A 422 2.59 -0.28 -17.44
CA VAL A 422 2.28 0.73 -18.46
C VAL A 422 1.51 0.15 -19.64
N ASN A 423 1.86 -1.08 -20.05
CA ASN A 423 1.24 -1.73 -21.19
C ASN A 423 0.06 -2.63 -20.80
N ASN A 424 -0.22 -2.76 -19.50
CA ASN A 424 -1.23 -3.65 -18.94
C ASN A 424 -1.17 -5.09 -19.50
N THR A 425 0.03 -5.67 -19.66
CA THR A 425 0.23 -6.89 -20.46
C THR A 425 -0.41 -8.17 -19.90
N LEU A 426 -0.87 -8.17 -18.64
CA LEU A 426 -1.46 -9.36 -18.01
C LEU A 426 -2.92 -9.60 -18.40
N VAL A 427 -3.63 -8.60 -18.92
CA VAL A 427 -5.03 -8.77 -19.36
C VAL A 427 -5.14 -9.44 -20.72
N THR A 428 -4.08 -9.38 -21.52
CA THR A 428 -4.05 -9.96 -22.86
C THR A 428 -3.22 -11.25 -22.85
N PRO A 429 -3.83 -12.42 -23.11
CA PRO A 429 -3.10 -13.69 -23.16
C PRO A 429 -1.89 -13.63 -24.11
N GLY A 430 -0.72 -13.97 -23.56
CA GLY A 430 0.54 -14.10 -24.29
C GLY A 430 1.35 -12.81 -24.51
N GLU A 431 0.87 -11.65 -24.05
CA GLU A 431 1.65 -10.40 -24.13
C GLU A 431 2.77 -10.31 -23.08
N GLN A 432 2.62 -11.03 -21.97
CA GLN A 432 3.66 -11.21 -20.96
C GLN A 432 4.22 -12.65 -21.01
N THR A 433 5.47 -12.81 -20.61
CA THR A 433 6.10 -14.12 -20.44
C THR A 433 6.69 -14.27 -19.04
N ILE A 434 6.74 -15.50 -18.55
CA ILE A 434 7.51 -15.88 -17.36
C ILE A 434 8.08 -17.28 -17.58
N LEU A 435 9.36 -17.47 -17.24
CA LEU A 435 10.11 -18.71 -17.43
C LEU A 435 10.01 -19.26 -18.87
N GLY A 436 9.99 -18.35 -19.85
CA GLY A 436 9.85 -18.67 -21.28
C GLY A 436 8.45 -19.10 -21.72
N THR A 437 7.44 -19.07 -20.84
CA THR A 437 6.04 -19.42 -21.16
C THR A 437 5.19 -18.16 -21.31
N PRO A 438 4.36 -18.04 -22.37
CA PRO A 438 3.37 -16.98 -22.49
C PRO A 438 2.34 -17.06 -21.36
N VAL A 439 2.06 -15.93 -20.71
CA VAL A 439 1.11 -15.86 -19.58
C VAL A 439 -0.31 -15.76 -20.11
N ASP A 440 -1.18 -16.69 -19.69
CA ASP A 440 -2.63 -16.65 -19.89
C ASP A 440 -3.31 -16.96 -18.55
N LEU A 441 -3.82 -15.92 -17.88
CA LEU A 441 -4.45 -16.05 -16.56
C LEU A 441 -5.77 -16.83 -16.60
N SER A 442 -6.43 -16.90 -17.76
CA SER A 442 -7.65 -17.69 -17.96
C SER A 442 -7.41 -19.20 -17.87
N LYS A 443 -6.14 -19.63 -17.84
CA LYS A 443 -5.73 -21.04 -17.66
C LYS A 443 -5.40 -21.40 -16.22
N VAL A 444 -5.46 -20.44 -15.29
CA VAL A 444 -5.26 -20.70 -13.87
C VAL A 444 -6.58 -21.22 -13.29
N GLU A 445 -6.72 -22.54 -13.24
CA GLU A 445 -7.99 -23.22 -12.91
C GLU A 445 -8.13 -23.63 -11.43
N CYS A 446 -7.10 -23.45 -10.60
CA CYS A 446 -7.18 -23.74 -9.16
C CYS A 446 -8.13 -22.76 -8.45
N ASP A 447 -8.75 -23.20 -7.36
CA ASP A 447 -9.67 -22.38 -6.56
C ASP A 447 -8.99 -21.08 -6.10
N ALA A 448 -9.75 -19.99 -6.13
CA ALA A 448 -9.25 -18.64 -5.92
C ALA A 448 -10.02 -17.91 -4.81
N TYR A 449 -9.27 -17.19 -3.98
CA TYR A 449 -9.81 -16.26 -3.00
C TYR A 449 -9.13 -14.91 -3.17
N VAL A 450 -9.88 -13.87 -3.51
CA VAL A 450 -9.32 -12.56 -3.85
C VAL A 450 -9.82 -11.52 -2.87
N LEU A 451 -8.90 -10.80 -2.23
CA LEU A 451 -9.17 -9.83 -1.18
C LEU A 451 -8.82 -8.41 -1.63
N GLY A 452 -9.79 -7.50 -1.54
CA GLY A 452 -9.62 -6.06 -1.71
C GLY A 452 -9.95 -5.26 -0.44
N GLY A 453 -9.53 -3.99 -0.41
CA GLY A 453 -9.88 -3.03 0.63
C GLY A 453 -10.77 -1.89 0.09
N LEU A 454 -11.90 -1.63 0.74
CA LEU A 454 -12.87 -0.62 0.30
C LEU A 454 -12.26 0.79 0.22
N SER A 455 -11.36 1.11 1.15
CA SER A 455 -10.64 2.39 1.20
C SER A 455 -9.17 2.24 0.79
N ASP A 456 -8.88 1.24 -0.05
CA ASP A 456 -7.54 1.01 -0.57
C ASP A 456 -7.27 1.94 -1.75
N HIS A 457 -6.35 2.89 -1.54
CA HIS A 457 -5.92 3.83 -2.56
C HIS A 457 -4.66 3.36 -3.33
N ILE A 458 -4.03 2.25 -2.94
CA ILE A 458 -2.87 1.68 -3.63
C ILE A 458 -3.34 0.65 -4.66
N CYS A 459 -4.25 -0.20 -4.22
CA CYS A 459 -4.89 -1.23 -5.03
C CYS A 459 -6.40 -1.00 -4.95
N PRO A 460 -6.97 -0.07 -5.75
CA PRO A 460 -8.40 0.19 -5.75
C PRO A 460 -9.17 -1.12 -5.90
N TRP A 461 -10.20 -1.31 -5.07
CA TRP A 461 -10.86 -2.61 -4.98
C TRP A 461 -11.52 -3.02 -6.30
N GLN A 462 -11.94 -2.07 -7.13
CA GLN A 462 -12.44 -2.36 -8.47
C GLN A 462 -11.37 -2.99 -9.36
N ALA A 463 -10.11 -2.58 -9.21
CA ALA A 463 -8.99 -3.16 -9.93
C ALA A 463 -8.66 -4.56 -9.41
N THR A 464 -8.71 -4.79 -8.10
CA THR A 464 -8.50 -6.13 -7.53
C THR A 464 -9.65 -7.10 -7.88
N GLU A 465 -10.89 -6.60 -7.98
CA GLU A 465 -12.05 -7.37 -8.43
C GLU A 465 -11.90 -7.81 -9.89
N ARG A 466 -11.63 -6.88 -10.82
CA ARG A 466 -11.32 -7.20 -12.22
C ARG A 466 -10.15 -8.15 -12.37
N SER A 467 -9.13 -7.99 -11.52
CA SER A 467 -7.97 -8.89 -11.49
C SER A 467 -8.35 -10.32 -11.11
N GLY A 468 -9.28 -10.49 -10.17
CA GLY A 468 -9.86 -11.78 -9.84
C GLY A 468 -10.60 -12.40 -11.03
N ALA A 469 -11.33 -11.59 -11.80
CA ALA A 469 -12.07 -12.05 -12.99
C ALA A 469 -11.18 -12.53 -14.15
N LEU A 470 -9.88 -12.22 -14.15
CA LEU A 470 -8.93 -12.75 -15.14
C LEU A 470 -8.59 -14.23 -14.93
N LEU A 471 -8.81 -14.76 -13.71
CA LEU A 471 -8.47 -16.13 -13.37
C LEU A 471 -9.50 -17.12 -13.94
N GLY A 472 -9.02 -18.22 -14.51
CA GLY A 472 -9.86 -19.33 -15.00
C GLY A 472 -10.53 -20.19 -13.93
N SER A 473 -10.49 -19.76 -12.66
CA SER A 473 -11.02 -20.52 -11.53
C SER A 473 -12.54 -20.64 -11.61
N LYS A 474 -13.05 -21.85 -11.31
CA LYS A 474 -14.50 -22.12 -11.20
C LYS A 474 -15.07 -21.79 -9.83
N ASP A 475 -14.24 -21.79 -8.79
CA ASP A 475 -14.58 -21.29 -7.45
C ASP A 475 -13.68 -20.09 -7.16
N ASN A 476 -14.22 -18.89 -7.35
CA ASN A 476 -13.49 -17.64 -7.23
C ASN A 476 -14.25 -16.72 -6.29
N THR A 477 -13.88 -16.75 -5.02
CA THR A 477 -14.52 -15.92 -4.00
C THR A 477 -13.82 -14.56 -3.93
N TYR A 478 -14.55 -13.49 -4.19
CA TYR A 478 -14.06 -12.13 -3.93
C TYR A 478 -14.55 -11.63 -2.57
N VAL A 479 -13.66 -11.00 -1.82
CA VAL A 479 -13.92 -10.44 -0.51
C VAL A 479 -13.43 -9.01 -0.44
N LEU A 480 -14.31 -8.13 0.04
CA LEU A 480 -14.04 -6.70 0.19
C LEU A 480 -14.09 -6.30 1.66
N SER A 481 -12.92 -6.03 2.25
CA SER A 481 -12.83 -5.53 3.62
C SER A 481 -13.19 -4.04 3.68
N THR A 482 -13.86 -3.57 4.74
CA THR A 482 -14.18 -2.13 4.91
C THR A 482 -12.98 -1.24 5.28
N ALA A 483 -11.75 -1.74 5.15
CA ALA A 483 -10.53 -1.05 5.52
C ALA A 483 -9.70 -0.64 4.29
N GLY A 484 -8.66 0.18 4.51
CA GLY A 484 -7.67 0.52 3.47
C GLY A 484 -6.53 -0.50 3.39
N HIS A 485 -5.62 -0.37 2.40
CA HIS A 485 -4.61 -1.36 2.00
C HIS A 485 -4.12 -2.34 3.07
N ILE A 486 -3.31 -1.86 4.03
CA ILE A 486 -2.74 -2.74 5.07
C ILE A 486 -3.78 -3.17 6.09
N ALA A 487 -4.73 -2.31 6.43
CA ALA A 487 -5.77 -2.64 7.40
C ALA A 487 -6.82 -3.62 6.83
N ALA A 488 -6.90 -3.77 5.50
CA ALA A 488 -7.68 -4.80 4.84
C ALA A 488 -7.02 -6.17 5.03
N LEU A 489 -5.69 -6.26 4.92
CA LEU A 489 -4.94 -7.49 5.15
C LEU A 489 -4.85 -7.83 6.66
N VAL A 490 -4.42 -6.86 7.47
CA VAL A 490 -4.22 -7.00 8.93
C VAL A 490 -5.48 -6.58 9.67
N ASN A 491 -6.48 -7.45 9.66
CA ASN A 491 -7.73 -7.25 10.38
C ASN A 491 -8.03 -8.43 11.32
N PRO A 492 -7.38 -8.54 12.49
CA PRO A 492 -7.65 -9.65 13.39
C PRO A 492 -9.10 -9.63 13.90
N PRO A 493 -9.70 -10.80 14.20
CA PRO A 493 -11.02 -10.88 14.81
C PRO A 493 -11.12 -10.08 16.12
N GLY A 494 -12.32 -9.56 16.41
CA GLY A 494 -12.62 -8.87 17.67
C GLY A 494 -12.87 -7.36 17.54
N ASN A 495 -12.64 -6.75 16.37
CA ASN A 495 -13.01 -5.36 16.12
C ASN A 495 -14.50 -5.24 15.75
N PRO A 496 -15.38 -4.67 16.60
CA PRO A 496 -16.82 -4.60 16.34
C PRO A 496 -17.18 -3.63 15.21
N LYS A 497 -16.25 -2.77 14.78
CA LYS A 497 -16.45 -1.85 13.64
C LYS A 497 -16.03 -2.46 12.30
N SER A 498 -15.41 -3.64 12.31
CA SER A 498 -15.03 -4.32 11.07
C SER A 498 -16.22 -5.00 10.42
N SER A 499 -16.23 -4.97 9.09
CA SER A 499 -17.11 -5.78 8.28
C SER A 499 -16.41 -6.10 6.96
N PHE A 500 -16.93 -7.06 6.23
CA PHE A 500 -16.51 -7.35 4.86
C PHE A 500 -17.74 -7.69 4.01
N ARG A 501 -17.59 -7.58 2.68
CA ARG A 501 -18.54 -8.14 1.73
C ARG A 501 -17.93 -9.36 1.04
N THR A 502 -18.75 -10.33 0.67
CA THR A 502 -18.29 -11.54 -0.02
C THR A 502 -19.31 -11.99 -1.07
N ALA A 503 -18.81 -12.44 -2.21
CA ALA A 503 -19.58 -13.09 -3.27
C ALA A 503 -18.62 -13.74 -4.27
N GLN A 504 -19.13 -14.68 -5.07
CA GLN A 504 -18.39 -15.26 -6.19
C GLN A 504 -18.15 -14.21 -7.28
N VAL A 505 -16.95 -14.22 -7.87
CA VAL A 505 -16.60 -13.41 -9.04
C VAL A 505 -17.38 -13.90 -10.25
N LYS A 506 -17.93 -12.97 -11.03
CA LYS A 506 -18.63 -13.26 -12.28
C LYS A 506 -18.00 -12.44 -13.40
N PRO A 507 -17.42 -13.07 -14.44
CA PRO A 507 -16.70 -12.35 -15.50
C PRO A 507 -17.53 -11.30 -16.26
N ASP A 508 -18.85 -11.45 -16.27
CA ASP A 508 -19.81 -10.58 -16.95
C ASP A 508 -20.36 -9.43 -16.06
N GLN A 509 -19.96 -9.39 -14.79
CA GLN A 509 -20.42 -8.40 -13.82
C GLN A 509 -19.40 -7.27 -13.66
N THR A 510 -19.87 -6.03 -13.56
CA THR A 510 -19.02 -4.89 -13.18
C THR A 510 -18.72 -4.89 -11.67
N PRO A 511 -17.61 -4.28 -11.23
CA PRO A 511 -17.31 -4.16 -9.79
C PRO A 511 -18.47 -3.54 -9.00
N GLU A 512 -19.12 -2.52 -9.55
CA GLU A 512 -20.25 -1.85 -8.92
C GLU A 512 -21.45 -2.79 -8.75
N GLU A 513 -21.81 -3.55 -9.78
CA GLU A 513 -22.85 -4.57 -9.68
C GLU A 513 -22.46 -5.66 -8.67
N TRP A 514 -21.18 -6.06 -8.62
CA TRP A 514 -20.68 -7.00 -7.61
C TRP A 514 -20.93 -6.44 -6.21
N PHE A 515 -20.56 -5.18 -5.96
CA PHE A 515 -20.72 -4.54 -4.65
C PHE A 515 -22.18 -4.49 -4.18
N GLU A 516 -23.11 -4.20 -5.09
CA GLU A 516 -24.54 -4.16 -4.79
C GLU A 516 -25.09 -5.55 -4.45
N SER A 517 -24.62 -6.59 -5.14
CA SER A 517 -25.06 -7.97 -4.93
C SER A 517 -24.36 -8.71 -3.77
N ALA A 518 -23.16 -8.26 -3.38
CA ALA A 518 -22.33 -8.94 -2.40
C ALA A 518 -22.87 -8.82 -0.97
N GLU A 519 -22.91 -9.96 -0.27
CA GLU A 519 -23.45 -10.02 1.10
C GLU A 519 -22.48 -9.35 2.07
N LYS A 520 -22.99 -8.44 2.91
CA LYS A 520 -22.22 -7.81 3.98
C LYS A 520 -22.26 -8.66 5.25
N GLN A 521 -21.09 -9.05 5.73
CA GLN A 521 -20.90 -9.79 6.98
C GLN A 521 -20.15 -8.93 8.02
N ALA A 522 -20.53 -9.07 9.29
CA ALA A 522 -19.89 -8.36 10.39
C ALA A 522 -18.59 -9.08 10.83
N GLY A 523 -17.60 -8.30 11.28
CA GLY A 523 -16.33 -8.81 11.79
C GLY A 523 -15.21 -8.81 10.76
N SER A 524 -14.18 -9.61 11.06
CA SER A 524 -13.02 -9.82 10.17
C SER A 524 -13.34 -10.88 9.13
N TRP A 525 -12.71 -10.79 7.95
CA TRP A 525 -12.74 -11.83 6.92
C TRP A 525 -11.85 -13.03 7.26
N TRP A 526 -10.93 -12.92 8.24
CA TRP A 526 -10.00 -14.00 8.59
C TRP A 526 -10.70 -15.33 8.94
N PRO A 527 -11.78 -15.37 9.76
CA PRO A 527 -12.50 -16.61 10.03
C PRO A 527 -13.18 -17.19 8.79
N HIS A 528 -13.69 -16.34 7.90
CA HIS A 528 -14.29 -16.75 6.63
C HIS A 528 -13.24 -17.39 5.72
N HIS A 529 -12.06 -16.79 5.61
CA HIS A 529 -10.97 -17.36 4.81
C HIS A 529 -10.42 -18.63 5.43
N LEU A 530 -10.25 -18.70 6.75
CA LEU A 530 -9.79 -19.92 7.41
C LEU A 530 -10.73 -21.10 7.13
N ALA A 531 -12.05 -20.88 7.18
CA ALA A 531 -13.02 -21.90 6.81
C ALA A 531 -12.88 -22.35 5.34
N TRP A 532 -12.80 -21.40 4.41
CA TRP A 532 -12.60 -21.67 2.98
C TRP A 532 -11.28 -22.42 2.70
N LEU A 533 -10.21 -22.07 3.41
CA LEU A 533 -8.89 -22.68 3.28
C LEU A 533 -8.89 -24.11 3.83
N THR A 534 -9.53 -24.35 4.98
CA THR A 534 -9.62 -25.67 5.61
C THR A 534 -10.29 -26.70 4.69
N GLU A 535 -11.30 -26.31 3.90
CA GLU A 535 -11.92 -27.19 2.90
C GLU A 535 -10.93 -27.67 1.81
N ARG A 536 -9.83 -26.94 1.61
CA ARG A 536 -8.80 -27.16 0.58
C ARG A 536 -7.47 -27.64 1.15
N ALA A 537 -7.45 -27.95 2.44
CA ALA A 537 -6.22 -28.28 3.16
C ALA A 537 -6.00 -29.79 3.35
N GLY A 538 -6.93 -30.61 2.85
CA GLY A 538 -6.86 -32.07 2.96
C GLY A 538 -7.15 -32.59 4.37
N ALA A 539 -6.79 -33.85 4.62
CA ALA A 539 -7.04 -34.48 5.92
C ALA A 539 -6.19 -33.87 7.04
N GLU A 540 -6.63 -34.04 8.28
CA GLU A 540 -5.80 -33.76 9.46
C GLU A 540 -4.78 -34.89 9.67
N VAL A 541 -3.54 -34.51 9.90
CA VAL A 541 -2.41 -35.37 10.22
C VAL A 541 -1.76 -34.90 11.53
N ASP A 542 -0.98 -35.76 12.17
CA ASP A 542 -0.23 -35.36 13.37
C ASP A 542 0.75 -34.23 13.02
N ALA A 543 0.81 -33.21 13.90
CA ALA A 543 1.72 -32.10 13.71
C ALA A 543 3.18 -32.59 13.66
N PRO A 544 4.02 -32.02 12.76
CA PRO A 544 5.40 -32.46 12.62
C PRO A 544 6.18 -32.27 13.94
N ALA A 545 6.81 -33.35 14.41
CA ALA A 545 7.59 -33.35 15.64
C ALA A 545 8.89 -32.53 15.52
N GLN A 546 9.37 -32.31 14.30
CA GLN A 546 10.54 -31.49 13.98
C GLN A 546 10.22 -30.61 12.77
N LEU A 547 10.80 -29.41 12.76
CA LEU A 547 10.69 -28.50 11.62
C LEU A 547 11.77 -28.81 10.59
N GLY A 548 11.38 -28.80 9.32
CA GLY A 548 12.25 -29.16 8.20
C GLY A 548 12.24 -30.67 7.95
N ALA A 549 13.18 -31.13 7.12
CA ALA A 549 13.34 -32.53 6.75
C ALA A 549 14.81 -32.79 6.35
N PRO A 550 15.26 -34.04 6.15
CA PRO A 550 16.58 -34.30 5.59
C PRO A 550 16.79 -33.54 4.26
N GLY A 551 17.89 -32.79 4.15
CA GLY A 551 18.16 -31.87 3.03
C GLY A 551 17.58 -30.46 3.19
N TYR A 552 16.73 -30.25 4.19
CA TYR A 552 16.12 -28.97 4.58
C TYR A 552 16.17 -28.79 6.10
N GLU A 553 17.35 -29.02 6.68
CA GLU A 553 17.57 -28.94 8.12
C GLU A 553 17.38 -27.50 8.63
N PRO A 554 16.92 -27.31 9.88
CA PRO A 554 16.87 -26.00 10.54
C PRO A 554 18.20 -25.23 10.47
N LEU A 555 18.19 -24.05 9.83
CA LEU A 555 19.39 -23.22 9.62
C LEU A 555 19.50 -22.07 10.63
N ALA A 556 18.38 -21.45 11.00
CA ALA A 556 18.30 -20.31 11.92
C ALA A 556 16.88 -20.14 12.42
N PRO A 557 16.64 -19.64 13.65
CA PRO A 557 15.29 -19.33 14.11
C PRO A 557 14.63 -18.25 13.22
N ALA A 558 13.30 -18.32 13.09
CA ALA A 558 12.51 -17.22 12.54
C ALA A 558 12.76 -15.93 13.37
N PRO A 559 12.79 -14.74 12.75
CA PRO A 559 12.38 -14.43 11.38
C PRO A 559 13.48 -14.55 10.32
N GLY A 560 14.59 -15.23 10.63
CA GLY A 560 15.72 -15.43 9.73
C GLY A 560 16.73 -14.29 9.75
N THR A 561 17.59 -14.23 8.73
CA THR A 561 18.67 -13.23 8.63
C THR A 561 18.41 -12.18 7.54
N TYR A 562 17.74 -12.56 6.44
CA TYR A 562 17.51 -11.65 5.31
C TYR A 562 16.55 -10.51 5.65
N VAL A 563 15.62 -10.74 6.57
CA VAL A 563 14.71 -9.70 7.08
C VAL A 563 15.44 -8.53 7.76
N HIS A 564 16.68 -8.73 8.22
CA HIS A 564 17.47 -7.70 8.88
C HIS A 564 18.36 -6.90 7.90
N GLU A 565 18.42 -7.28 6.62
CA GLU A 565 19.18 -6.54 5.60
C GLU A 565 18.54 -5.16 5.32
N LYS A 566 19.37 -4.11 5.24
CA LYS A 566 18.97 -2.72 4.98
C LYS A 566 19.21 -2.30 3.53
#